data_AF-A0A0R0A547-F1
#
_entry.id   AF-A0A0R0A547-F1
#
_cell.length_a   1.000
_cell.length_b   1.000
_cell.length_c   1.000
_cell.angle_alpha   90.00
_cell.angle_beta   90.00
_cell.angle_gamma   90.00
#
_symmetry.space_group_name_H-M   'P 1'
#
loop_
_entity.id
_entity.type
_entity.pdbx_description
1 polymer ?
#
loop_
_entity_poly.entity_id
_entity_poly.type
_entity_poly.pdbx_seq_one_letter_code
_entity_poly.pdbx_strand_id
1 'polypeptide(L)'
;MGQYGTENVQTGNKRGTVHLIGAGSGDPELLTLKAWRVMQRAEVVLYDSLVSEDVLDMCASTAEKIFVGKRRANHALPQESINELLVKHALAGKMVVRLKGGDPFIFGRGGEELQEVVRHGIHFETIPGITAASAAASRTGIPLTHRDHAQSVKFVTACKKNGAPNNDYSELMDSSQTVVFYMGLHRLHEMTQGLIASGRDSETPFAIISHASMPTQQVLIGTLSDIADQQAEAKLPTPALLIMGDVVTLYHEFADYNLGAMGKGEFIDVDKVISSNELIPNLESIA
;
A
#
# COMPACT_ATOMS: atom_id res chain seq x y z
N MET A 1 0.89 24.12 -65.56
CA MET A 1 2.35 23.90 -65.40
C MET A 1 2.73 24.45 -64.03
N GLY A 2 3.17 23.58 -63.11
CA GLY A 2 4.03 23.85 -61.93
C GLY A 2 3.61 24.94 -60.92
N GLN A 3 3.69 24.77 -59.61
CA GLN A 3 4.29 23.74 -58.76
C GLN A 3 3.70 23.87 -57.36
N TYR A 4 3.79 22.75 -56.65
CA TYR A 4 3.43 22.53 -55.25
C TYR A 4 4.12 23.50 -54.28
N GLY A 5 3.42 23.82 -53.20
CA GLY A 5 3.97 24.47 -52.02
C GLY A 5 3.11 24.15 -50.78
N THR A 6 3.01 22.87 -50.45
CA THR A 6 2.53 22.41 -49.14
C THR A 6 3.65 22.62 -48.13
N GLU A 7 3.63 23.71 -47.38
CA GLU A 7 4.40 23.81 -46.13
C GLU A 7 3.51 23.43 -44.97
N ASN A 8 3.54 22.15 -44.63
CA ASN A 8 3.03 21.63 -43.38
C ASN A 8 4.16 20.84 -42.74
N VAL A 9 4.93 21.47 -41.85
CA VAL A 9 5.73 20.77 -40.85
C VAL A 9 5.68 21.56 -39.54
N GLN A 10 4.54 21.50 -38.85
CA GLN A 10 4.56 21.59 -37.39
C GLN A 10 5.10 20.26 -36.86
N THR A 11 6.43 20.16 -36.71
CA THR A 11 7.04 19.17 -35.81
C THR A 11 6.80 19.64 -34.38
N GLY A 12 5.55 19.59 -33.93
CA GLY A 12 5.23 19.64 -32.52
C GLY A 12 5.95 18.48 -31.86
N ASN A 13 6.98 18.78 -31.07
CA ASN A 13 7.79 17.79 -30.35
C ASN A 13 6.83 16.81 -29.66
N LYS A 14 6.76 15.56 -30.12
CA LYS A 14 5.71 14.61 -29.71
C LYS A 14 5.92 14.27 -28.24
N ARG A 15 5.18 14.94 -27.37
CA ARG A 15 5.23 14.70 -25.92
C ARG A 15 4.70 13.30 -25.64
N GLY A 16 5.37 12.63 -24.71
CA GLY A 16 4.97 11.34 -24.17
C GLY A 16 3.79 11.48 -23.21
N THR A 17 3.51 10.39 -22.50
CA THR A 17 2.41 10.30 -21.53
C THR A 17 2.92 9.75 -20.21
N VAL A 18 2.26 10.13 -19.11
CA VAL A 18 2.50 9.56 -17.78
C VAL A 18 1.29 8.73 -17.35
N HIS A 19 1.49 7.46 -17.05
CA HIS A 19 0.47 6.58 -16.47
C HIS A 19 0.80 6.35 -15.00
N LEU A 20 -0.04 6.88 -14.11
CA LEU A 20 0.08 6.69 -12.67
C LEU A 20 -0.75 5.47 -12.26
N ILE A 21 -0.09 4.37 -11.90
CA ILE A 21 -0.72 3.06 -11.75
C ILE A 21 -0.58 2.54 -10.33
N GLY A 22 -1.69 2.11 -9.75
CA GLY A 22 -1.71 1.33 -8.52
C GLY A 22 -1.34 -0.13 -8.78
N ALA A 23 -0.26 -0.58 -8.14
CA ALA A 23 0.28 -1.94 -8.24
C ALA A 23 -0.51 -2.97 -7.42
N GLY A 24 -1.44 -2.52 -6.58
CA GLY A 24 -2.04 -3.39 -5.57
C GLY A 24 -1.10 -3.61 -4.37
N SER A 25 -1.48 -4.53 -3.49
CA SER A 25 -0.83 -4.68 -2.17
C SER A 25 0.22 -5.79 -2.11
N GLY A 26 0.66 -6.30 -3.25
CA GLY A 26 1.75 -7.27 -3.35
C GLY A 26 1.41 -8.45 -4.25
N ASP A 27 0.21 -9.03 -4.08
CA ASP A 27 -0.30 -10.11 -4.92
C ASP A 27 -0.47 -9.63 -6.39
N PRO A 28 0.24 -10.21 -7.36
CA PRO A 28 0.14 -9.80 -8.76
C PRO A 28 -1.24 -10.07 -9.37
N GLU A 29 -2.03 -11.01 -8.83
CA GLU A 29 -3.39 -11.29 -9.31
C GLU A 29 -4.39 -10.20 -8.89
N LEU A 30 -4.01 -9.31 -7.96
CA LEU A 30 -4.81 -8.14 -7.59
C LEU A 30 -4.57 -6.92 -8.49
N LEU A 31 -3.71 -7.04 -9.51
CA LEU A 31 -3.58 -6.00 -10.54
C LEU A 31 -4.88 -5.85 -11.33
N THR A 32 -5.23 -4.60 -11.66
CA THR A 32 -6.34 -4.37 -12.57
C THR A 32 -5.94 -4.77 -13.99
N LEU A 33 -6.89 -5.29 -14.77
CA LEU A 33 -6.64 -5.64 -16.19
C LEU A 33 -6.10 -4.45 -17.00
N LYS A 34 -6.53 -3.23 -16.66
CA LYS A 34 -6.04 -2.00 -17.30
C LYS A 34 -4.59 -1.71 -16.91
N ALA A 35 -4.22 -1.85 -15.64
CA ALA A 35 -2.83 -1.69 -15.18
C ALA A 35 -1.89 -2.63 -15.94
N TRP A 36 -2.20 -3.93 -15.94
CA TRP A 36 -1.42 -4.95 -16.64
C TRP A 36 -1.24 -4.62 -18.14
N ARG A 37 -2.34 -4.31 -18.85
CA ARG A 37 -2.29 -3.95 -20.28
C ARG A 37 -1.41 -2.73 -20.56
N VAL A 38 -1.40 -1.74 -19.67
CA VAL A 38 -0.61 -0.51 -19.83
C VAL A 38 0.86 -0.75 -19.47
N MET A 39 1.14 -1.53 -18.42
CA MET A 39 2.50 -1.94 -18.03
C MET A 39 3.22 -2.71 -19.14
N GLN A 40 2.49 -3.50 -19.92
CA GLN A 40 3.00 -4.24 -21.09
C GLN A 40 3.42 -3.36 -22.28
N ARG A 41 3.11 -2.05 -22.25
CA ARG A 41 3.46 -1.08 -23.31
C ARG A 41 4.41 0.02 -22.83
N ALA A 42 4.76 0.01 -21.56
CA ALA A 42 5.60 1.04 -20.96
C ALA A 42 7.00 1.02 -21.59
N GLU A 43 7.54 2.20 -21.86
CA GLU A 43 8.94 2.35 -22.28
C GLU A 43 9.85 2.61 -21.06
N VAL A 44 9.30 3.24 -20.02
CA VAL A 44 9.98 3.53 -18.76
C VAL A 44 9.03 3.24 -17.61
N VAL A 45 9.51 2.55 -16.57
CA VAL A 45 8.74 2.24 -15.36
C VAL A 45 9.48 2.78 -14.14
N LEU A 46 8.92 3.80 -13.49
CA LEU A 46 9.38 4.30 -12.19
C LEU A 46 8.61 3.59 -11.08
N TYR A 47 9.31 2.91 -10.17
CA TYR A 47 8.69 2.13 -9.10
C TYR A 47 9.37 2.36 -7.74
N ASP A 48 8.62 2.17 -6.66
CA ASP A 48 9.14 2.29 -5.29
C ASP A 48 9.16 0.94 -4.56
N SER A 49 9.60 0.94 -3.31
CA SER A 49 9.84 -0.26 -2.52
C SER A 49 8.58 -1.04 -2.13
N LEU A 50 7.38 -0.51 -2.39
CA LEU A 50 6.12 -1.19 -2.09
C LEU A 50 5.58 -1.99 -3.27
N VAL A 51 6.22 -1.93 -4.43
CA VAL A 51 5.89 -2.76 -5.58
C VAL A 51 6.66 -4.07 -5.48
N SER A 52 5.96 -5.21 -5.51
CA SER A 52 6.58 -6.54 -5.45
C SER A 52 7.36 -6.86 -6.74
N GLU A 53 8.34 -7.75 -6.63
CA GLU A 53 9.11 -8.22 -7.79
C GLU A 53 8.20 -8.92 -8.81
N ASP A 54 7.25 -9.75 -8.35
CA ASP A 54 6.27 -10.42 -9.22
C ASP A 54 5.47 -9.44 -10.08
N VAL A 55 5.06 -8.31 -9.51
CA VAL A 55 4.37 -7.24 -10.26
C VAL A 55 5.31 -6.53 -11.23
N LEU A 56 6.57 -6.31 -10.87
CA LEU A 56 7.56 -5.71 -11.77
C LEU A 56 7.90 -6.60 -12.96
N ASP A 57 7.84 -7.91 -12.78
CA ASP A 57 8.06 -8.89 -13.85
C ASP A 57 6.91 -8.95 -14.85
N MET A 58 5.73 -8.43 -14.47
CA MET A 58 4.62 -8.20 -15.40
C MET A 58 4.74 -6.91 -16.22
N CYS A 59 5.80 -6.11 -16.07
CA CYS A 59 6.08 -4.99 -16.99
C CYS A 59 6.66 -5.50 -18.32
N ALA A 60 6.60 -4.69 -19.37
CA ALA A 60 7.27 -5.00 -20.63
C ALA A 60 8.76 -5.30 -20.40
N SER A 61 9.27 -6.39 -20.97
CA SER A 61 10.68 -6.81 -20.82
C SER A 61 11.66 -5.81 -21.43
N THR A 62 11.20 -5.00 -22.38
CA THR A 62 11.97 -3.92 -23.02
C THR A 62 11.94 -2.60 -22.25
N ALA A 63 11.13 -2.49 -21.19
CA ALA A 63 11.01 -1.25 -20.44
C ALA A 63 12.25 -0.98 -19.58
N GLU A 64 12.68 0.28 -19.55
CA GLU A 64 13.67 0.76 -18.60
C GLU A 64 13.03 0.86 -17.20
N LYS A 65 13.42 -0.02 -16.27
CA LYS A 65 12.89 -0.05 -14.88
C LYS A 65 13.79 0.78 -13.96
N ILE A 66 13.25 1.87 -13.40
CA ILE A 66 13.96 2.83 -12.55
C ILE A 66 13.39 2.79 -11.13
N PHE A 67 14.21 2.35 -10.18
CA PHE A 67 13.85 2.37 -8.76
C PHE A 67 13.95 3.78 -8.17
N VAL A 68 12.88 4.28 -7.56
CA VAL A 68 12.77 5.61 -6.95
C VAL A 68 12.50 5.59 -5.44
N GLY A 69 12.56 4.41 -4.82
CA GLY A 69 12.35 4.25 -3.38
C GLY A 69 13.57 4.63 -2.51
N LYS A 70 13.37 4.66 -1.19
CA LYS A 70 14.45 4.90 -0.20
C LYS A 70 15.20 3.60 0.09
N ARG A 71 16.35 3.33 -0.55
CA ARG A 71 17.27 2.30 -0.04
C ARG A 71 18.00 2.88 1.19
N ARG A 72 17.91 2.22 2.34
CA ARG A 72 18.49 2.62 3.64
C ARG A 72 20.01 2.91 3.63
N ALA A 73 20.72 2.71 2.51
CA ALA A 73 22.19 2.79 2.46
C ALA A 73 22.78 3.65 1.31
N ASN A 74 21.99 4.28 0.43
CA ASN A 74 22.54 5.16 -0.61
C ASN A 74 21.62 6.34 -0.88
N HIS A 75 22.23 7.52 -1.03
CA HIS A 75 21.60 8.84 -1.19
C HIS A 75 20.22 8.78 -1.84
N ALA A 76 19.21 9.10 -1.03
CA ALA A 76 17.82 9.17 -1.45
C ALA A 76 17.64 10.19 -2.57
N LEU A 77 16.83 9.84 -3.57
CA LEU A 77 16.27 10.79 -4.51
C LEU A 77 15.13 11.55 -3.80
N PRO A 78 15.21 12.88 -3.59
CA PRO A 78 14.11 13.68 -3.06
C PRO A 78 12.85 13.55 -3.92
N GLN A 79 11.64 13.79 -3.39
CA GLN A 79 10.41 13.71 -4.20
C GLN A 79 10.47 14.58 -5.47
N GLU A 80 11.12 15.74 -5.38
CA GLU A 80 11.37 16.63 -6.52
C GLU A 80 12.10 15.90 -7.65
N SER A 81 13.08 15.06 -7.32
CA SER A 81 13.80 14.26 -8.32
C SER A 81 12.96 13.13 -8.95
N ILE A 82 11.93 12.61 -8.26
CA ILE A 82 10.98 11.67 -8.89
C ILE A 82 10.13 12.40 -9.93
N ASN A 83 9.63 13.58 -9.56
CA ASN A 83 8.82 14.40 -10.46
C ASN A 83 9.63 14.84 -11.69
N GLU A 84 10.89 15.23 -11.49
CA GLU A 84 11.82 15.55 -12.57
C GLU A 84 12.04 14.37 -13.52
N LEU A 85 12.19 13.14 -13.00
CA LEU A 85 12.32 11.95 -13.84
C LEU A 85 11.05 11.70 -14.67
N LEU A 86 9.87 11.81 -14.07
CA LEU A 86 8.59 11.68 -14.78
C LEU A 86 8.50 12.68 -15.94
N VAL A 87 8.77 13.95 -15.66
CA VAL A 87 8.74 15.02 -16.65
C VAL A 87 9.80 14.81 -17.73
N LYS A 88 11.05 14.50 -17.34
CA LYS A 88 12.17 14.28 -18.25
C LYS A 88 11.86 13.20 -19.28
N HIS A 89 11.40 12.02 -18.84
CA HIS A 89 11.12 10.91 -19.75
C HIS A 89 9.90 11.19 -20.63
N ALA A 90 8.86 11.83 -20.10
CA ALA A 90 7.69 12.20 -20.90
C ALA A 90 7.99 13.32 -21.92
N LEU A 91 8.81 14.32 -21.58
CA LEU A 91 9.27 15.34 -22.53
C LEU A 91 10.16 14.75 -23.64
N ALA A 92 10.84 13.64 -23.37
CA ALA A 92 11.56 12.86 -24.37
C ALA A 92 10.64 11.99 -25.26
N GLY A 93 9.31 12.12 -25.13
CA GLY A 93 8.34 11.42 -25.98
C GLY A 93 7.94 10.03 -25.51
N LYS A 94 8.45 9.57 -24.35
CA LYS A 94 8.26 8.20 -23.87
C LYS A 94 6.91 8.01 -23.16
N MET A 95 6.35 6.80 -23.25
CA MET A 95 5.27 6.32 -22.39
C MET A 95 5.84 5.90 -21.03
N VAL A 96 5.64 6.75 -20.02
CA VAL A 96 6.18 6.57 -18.67
C VAL A 96 5.10 5.98 -17.77
N VAL A 97 5.41 4.87 -17.10
CA VAL A 97 4.58 4.32 -16.02
C VAL A 97 5.20 4.70 -14.68
N ARG A 98 4.43 5.33 -13.80
CA ARG A 98 4.73 5.47 -12.38
C ARG A 98 3.93 4.42 -11.63
N LEU A 99 4.60 3.33 -11.26
CA LEU A 99 4.00 2.20 -10.55
C LEU A 99 4.16 2.40 -9.04
N LYS A 100 3.05 2.38 -8.30
CA LYS A 100 2.99 2.69 -6.87
C LYS A 100 2.30 1.57 -6.11
N GLY A 101 2.84 1.18 -4.96
CA GLY A 101 2.16 0.21 -4.09
C GLY A 101 0.77 0.70 -3.67
N GLY A 102 -0.19 -0.23 -3.61
CA GLY A 102 -1.58 0.05 -3.27
C GLY A 102 -2.31 0.87 -4.35
N ASP A 103 -2.96 1.94 -3.93
CA ASP A 103 -3.63 2.90 -4.80
C ASP A 103 -2.86 4.23 -4.87
N PRO A 104 -2.71 4.87 -6.05
CA PRO A 104 -1.92 6.10 -6.18
C PRO A 104 -2.40 7.29 -5.34
N PHE A 105 -3.70 7.34 -5.03
CA PHE A 105 -4.36 8.46 -4.36
C PHE A 105 -4.72 8.21 -2.90
N ILE A 106 -4.52 6.99 -2.38
CA ILE A 106 -4.65 6.70 -0.95
C ILE A 106 -3.26 6.73 -0.31
N PHE A 107 -2.92 7.86 0.32
CA PHE A 107 -1.63 8.12 0.97
C PHE A 107 -0.38 7.89 0.08
N GLY A 108 -0.54 7.74 -1.23
CA GLY A 108 0.53 7.48 -2.18
C GLY A 108 1.24 8.74 -2.72
N ARG A 109 0.77 9.94 -2.40
CA ARG A 109 1.27 11.23 -2.96
C ARG A 109 1.11 11.37 -4.48
N GLY A 110 0.25 10.57 -5.12
CA GLY A 110 0.02 10.64 -6.56
C GLY A 110 -0.42 12.01 -7.06
N GLY A 111 -1.19 12.75 -6.26
CA GLY A 111 -1.61 14.12 -6.59
C GLY A 111 -0.44 15.10 -6.72
N GLU A 112 0.55 15.01 -5.84
CA GLU A 112 1.75 15.87 -5.88
C GLU A 112 2.59 15.57 -7.13
N GLU A 113 2.75 14.29 -7.48
CA GLU A 113 3.48 13.86 -8.69
C GLU A 113 2.79 14.39 -9.96
N LEU A 114 1.46 14.28 -10.05
CA LEU A 114 0.70 14.74 -11.22
C LEU A 114 0.61 16.25 -11.36
N GLN A 115 0.62 17.01 -10.26
CA GLN A 115 0.70 18.48 -10.32
C GLN A 115 1.92 18.93 -11.14
N GLU A 116 3.07 18.25 -10.97
CA GLU A 116 4.28 18.59 -11.70
C GLU A 116 4.23 18.20 -13.17
N VAL A 117 3.64 17.03 -13.47
CA VAL A 117 3.36 16.56 -14.83
C VAL A 117 2.45 17.54 -15.58
N VAL A 118 1.39 18.02 -14.92
CA VAL A 118 0.44 18.98 -15.51
C VAL A 118 1.07 20.36 -15.71
N ARG A 119 1.90 20.86 -14.78
CA ARG A 119 2.63 22.13 -14.94
C ARG A 119 3.49 22.15 -16.20
N HIS A 120 4.01 20.99 -16.59
CA HIS A 120 4.80 20.83 -17.81
C HIS A 120 3.97 20.55 -19.06
N GLY A 121 2.64 20.52 -18.97
CA GLY A 121 1.73 20.28 -20.10
C GLY A 121 1.86 18.86 -20.69
N ILE A 122 2.11 17.87 -19.84
CA ILE A 122 2.16 16.45 -20.20
C ILE A 122 0.81 15.81 -19.90
N HIS A 123 0.30 15.02 -20.85
CA HIS A 123 -0.92 14.23 -20.62
C HIS A 123 -0.65 13.07 -19.68
N PHE A 124 -1.61 12.79 -18.80
CA PHE A 124 -1.52 11.66 -17.89
C PHE A 124 -2.81 10.84 -17.87
N GLU A 125 -2.68 9.61 -17.38
CA GLU A 125 -3.79 8.73 -17.04
C GLU A 125 -3.55 8.12 -15.66
N THR A 126 -4.57 8.11 -14.81
CA THR A 126 -4.54 7.43 -13.52
C THR A 126 -5.27 6.10 -13.62
N ILE A 127 -4.65 5.03 -13.12
CA ILE A 127 -5.25 3.69 -13.03
C ILE A 127 -5.26 3.31 -11.55
N PRO A 128 -6.45 3.11 -10.96
CA PRO A 128 -6.55 2.77 -9.54
C PRO A 128 -5.98 1.38 -9.27
N GLY A 129 -5.57 1.17 -8.02
CA GLY A 129 -5.11 -0.12 -7.53
C GLY A 129 -5.90 -0.58 -6.31
N ILE A 130 -5.79 -1.86 -5.98
CA ILE A 130 -6.36 -2.38 -4.74
C ILE A 130 -5.52 -1.89 -3.56
N THR A 131 -6.09 -0.98 -2.78
CA THR A 131 -5.42 -0.44 -1.59
C THR A 131 -5.20 -1.50 -0.51
N ALA A 132 -4.20 -1.28 0.35
CA ALA A 132 -3.83 -2.20 1.43
C ALA A 132 -5.01 -2.56 2.34
N ALA A 133 -5.91 -1.60 2.61
CA ALA A 133 -7.11 -1.87 3.39
C ALA A 133 -8.04 -2.91 2.76
N SER A 134 -8.33 -2.79 1.47
CA SER A 134 -9.21 -3.74 0.77
C SER A 134 -8.55 -5.11 0.64
N ALA A 135 -7.25 -5.15 0.35
CA ALA A 135 -6.49 -6.39 0.27
C ALA A 135 -6.44 -7.09 1.63
N ALA A 136 -6.05 -6.38 2.70
CA ALA A 136 -5.99 -6.91 4.05
C ALA A 136 -7.35 -7.46 4.50
N ALA A 137 -8.42 -6.68 4.32
CA ALA A 137 -9.77 -7.10 4.71
C ALA A 137 -10.19 -8.40 4.02
N SER A 138 -10.00 -8.47 2.70
CA SER A 138 -10.42 -9.62 1.90
C SER A 138 -9.57 -10.86 2.19
N ARG A 139 -8.26 -10.69 2.45
CA ARG A 139 -7.31 -11.78 2.70
C ARG A 139 -7.34 -12.31 4.12
N THR A 140 -7.77 -11.51 5.09
CA THR A 140 -7.85 -11.90 6.50
C THR A 140 -9.26 -12.29 6.93
N GLY A 141 -10.29 -11.88 6.20
CA GLY A 141 -11.67 -12.05 6.67
C GLY A 141 -12.07 -11.01 7.71
N ILE A 142 -11.37 -9.87 7.80
CA ILE A 142 -11.76 -8.72 8.62
C ILE A 142 -12.44 -7.70 7.69
N PRO A 143 -13.76 -7.74 7.48
CA PRO A 143 -14.41 -6.79 6.58
C PRO A 143 -14.27 -5.37 7.12
N LEU A 144 -14.13 -4.38 6.24
CA LEU A 144 -14.04 -2.98 6.69
C LEU A 144 -15.38 -2.42 7.18
N THR A 145 -16.49 -3.05 6.82
CA THR A 145 -17.85 -2.68 7.23
C THR A 145 -18.65 -3.93 7.50
N HIS A 146 -19.51 -3.88 8.51
CA HIS A 146 -20.54 -4.87 8.75
C HIS A 146 -21.72 -4.16 9.41
N ARG A 147 -22.97 -4.48 9.04
CA ARG A 147 -24.14 -3.68 9.46
C ARG A 147 -24.26 -3.52 10.97
N ASP A 148 -23.90 -4.58 11.69
CA ASP A 148 -23.99 -4.65 13.16
C ASP A 148 -22.73 -4.12 13.87
N HIS A 149 -21.63 -3.87 13.15
CA HIS A 149 -20.34 -3.47 13.74
C HIS A 149 -19.86 -2.08 13.30
N ALA A 150 -19.94 -1.77 12.00
CA ALA A 150 -19.43 -0.52 11.46
C ALA A 150 -20.21 -0.05 10.23
N GLN A 151 -20.77 1.17 10.33
CA GLN A 151 -21.49 1.84 9.23
C GLN A 151 -20.60 2.83 8.47
N SER A 152 -19.39 3.07 8.96
CA SER A 152 -18.40 3.92 8.30
C SER A 152 -16.99 3.37 8.48
N VAL A 153 -16.11 3.77 7.55
CA VAL A 153 -14.69 3.41 7.56
C VAL A 153 -13.88 4.69 7.48
N LYS A 154 -12.90 4.84 8.37
CA LYS A 154 -11.99 5.98 8.35
C LYS A 154 -10.57 5.52 8.05
N PHE A 155 -10.03 5.95 6.91
CA PHE A 155 -8.63 5.76 6.57
C PHE A 155 -7.81 6.91 7.12
N VAL A 156 -6.81 6.58 7.94
CA VAL A 156 -5.94 7.56 8.59
C VAL A 156 -4.49 7.17 8.40
N THR A 157 -3.61 8.16 8.39
CA THR A 157 -2.18 7.93 8.57
C THR A 157 -1.79 8.27 9.99
N ALA A 158 -0.95 7.43 10.61
CA ALA A 158 -0.38 7.71 11.92
C ALA A 158 0.75 8.76 11.88
N CYS A 159 1.12 9.25 10.69
CA CYS A 159 2.18 10.24 10.48
C CYS A 159 1.67 11.44 9.67
N LYS A 160 1.93 12.66 10.14
CA LYS A 160 1.73 13.90 9.37
C LYS A 160 2.83 14.06 8.30
N LYS A 161 2.70 15.05 7.42
CA LYS A 161 3.57 15.28 6.24
C LYS A 161 5.08 15.29 6.53
N ASN A 162 5.50 15.73 7.71
CA ASN A 162 6.89 15.80 8.17
C ASN A 162 7.34 14.55 8.98
N GLY A 163 6.52 13.50 9.03
CA GLY A 163 6.77 12.33 9.86
C GLY A 163 6.41 12.54 11.34
N ALA A 164 5.87 13.71 11.73
CA ALA A 164 5.37 13.93 13.07
C ALA A 164 4.18 13.01 13.39
N PRO A 165 3.97 12.65 14.66
CA PRO A 165 2.79 11.88 15.07
C PRO A 165 1.48 12.54 14.62
N ASN A 166 0.52 11.71 14.20
CA ASN A 166 -0.85 12.14 14.05
C ASN A 166 -1.63 11.85 15.34
N ASN A 167 -1.83 12.89 16.15
CA ASN A 167 -2.44 12.79 17.48
C ASN A 167 -3.89 13.29 17.50
N ASP A 168 -4.55 13.34 16.34
CA ASP A 168 -5.93 13.83 16.19
C ASP A 168 -6.93 12.73 16.65
N TYR A 169 -6.67 12.11 17.82
CA TYR A 169 -7.37 10.93 18.33
C TYR A 169 -8.83 11.20 18.69
N SER A 170 -9.17 12.43 19.09
CA SER A 170 -10.56 12.80 19.40
C SER A 170 -11.54 12.50 18.27
N GLU A 171 -11.08 12.50 17.02
CA GLU A 171 -11.91 12.17 15.86
C GLU A 171 -12.07 10.66 15.61
N LEU A 172 -11.48 9.80 16.44
CA LEU A 172 -11.41 8.35 16.29
C LEU A 172 -12.14 7.61 17.43
N MET A 173 -12.96 8.33 18.20
CA MET A 173 -13.61 7.82 19.40
C MET A 173 -14.90 7.05 19.12
N ASP A 174 -15.58 7.29 18.00
CA ASP A 174 -16.83 6.64 17.63
C ASP A 174 -16.64 5.12 17.43
N SER A 175 -17.27 4.31 18.29
CA SER A 175 -17.16 2.85 18.28
C SER A 175 -17.88 2.20 17.10
N SER A 176 -18.81 2.91 16.46
CA SER A 176 -19.55 2.43 15.28
C SER A 176 -18.77 2.59 13.95
N GLN A 177 -17.47 2.90 14.04
CA GLN A 177 -16.57 3.06 12.90
C GLN A 177 -15.44 2.04 12.94
N THR A 178 -15.06 1.57 11.76
CA THR A 178 -13.78 0.89 11.58
C THR A 178 -12.72 1.93 11.23
N VAL A 179 -11.66 1.99 12.03
CA VAL A 179 -10.52 2.88 11.77
C VAL A 179 -9.36 2.05 11.23
N VAL A 180 -8.85 2.45 10.06
CA VAL A 180 -7.72 1.78 9.42
C VAL A 180 -6.53 2.73 9.38
N PHE A 181 -5.47 2.37 10.10
CA PHE A 181 -4.25 3.15 10.18
C PHE A 181 -3.20 2.66 9.20
N TYR A 182 -2.73 3.58 8.36
CA TYR A 182 -1.56 3.42 7.51
C TYR A 182 -0.33 3.99 8.21
N MET A 183 0.83 3.34 8.01
CA MET A 183 2.13 3.80 8.53
C MET A 183 2.16 3.93 10.07
N GLY A 184 1.42 3.07 10.78
CA GLY A 184 1.27 3.15 12.23
C GLY A 184 2.18 2.24 13.05
N LEU A 185 2.74 1.17 12.47
CA LEU A 185 3.39 0.11 13.25
C LEU A 185 4.53 0.61 14.16
N HIS A 186 5.39 1.50 13.64
CA HIS A 186 6.49 2.08 14.42
C HIS A 186 6.05 3.02 15.56
N ARG A 187 4.78 3.45 15.55
CA ARG A 187 4.19 4.33 16.55
C ARG A 187 3.08 3.66 17.34
N LEU A 188 2.98 2.32 17.25
CA LEU A 188 1.85 1.58 17.80
C LEU A 188 1.64 1.88 19.29
N HIS A 189 2.70 1.82 20.10
CA HIS A 189 2.62 2.07 21.54
C HIS A 189 2.16 3.50 21.89
N GLU A 190 2.74 4.52 21.23
CA GLU A 190 2.32 5.93 21.40
C GLU A 190 0.85 6.13 21.00
N MET A 191 0.46 5.51 19.89
CA MET A 191 -0.87 5.62 19.31
C MET A 191 -1.94 4.95 20.18
N THR A 192 -1.71 3.73 20.65
CA THR A 192 -2.68 3.00 21.50
C THR A 192 -2.87 3.72 22.83
N GLN A 193 -1.78 4.16 23.47
CA GLN A 193 -1.86 4.96 24.70
C GLN A 193 -2.62 6.28 24.50
N GLY A 194 -2.35 6.99 23.40
CA GLY A 194 -3.04 8.24 23.08
C GLY A 194 -4.54 8.06 22.84
N LEU A 195 -4.94 6.97 22.17
CA LEU A 195 -6.34 6.62 21.95
C LEU A 195 -7.06 6.30 23.27
N ILE A 196 -6.45 5.48 24.13
CA ILE A 196 -7.00 5.13 25.45
C ILE A 196 -7.12 6.39 26.32
N ALA A 197 -6.08 7.20 26.40
CA ALA A 197 -6.08 8.44 27.17
C ALA A 197 -7.13 9.46 26.67
N SER A 198 -7.50 9.39 25.38
CA SER A 198 -8.54 10.22 24.78
C SER A 198 -9.97 9.68 25.02
N GLY A 199 -10.10 8.50 25.64
CA GLY A 199 -11.39 7.92 26.02
C GLY A 199 -11.85 6.72 25.18
N ARG A 200 -10.99 6.17 24.31
CA ARG A 200 -11.32 4.91 23.63
C ARG A 200 -11.23 3.74 24.61
N ASP A 201 -12.17 2.81 24.52
CA ASP A 201 -12.19 1.60 25.35
C ASP A 201 -10.92 0.77 25.13
N SER A 202 -10.26 0.36 26.22
CA SER A 202 -9.03 -0.44 26.21
C SER A 202 -9.26 -1.82 25.60
N GLU A 203 -10.49 -2.34 25.70
CA GLU A 203 -10.89 -3.63 25.16
C GLU A 203 -11.29 -3.56 23.67
N THR A 204 -11.19 -2.39 23.03
CA THR A 204 -11.54 -2.24 21.60
C THR A 204 -10.72 -3.25 20.77
N PRO A 205 -11.37 -4.11 19.96
CA PRO A 205 -10.67 -5.06 19.10
C PRO A 205 -9.71 -4.38 18.12
N PHE A 206 -8.53 -4.98 17.95
CA PHE A 206 -7.46 -4.42 17.14
C PHE A 206 -6.70 -5.52 16.40
N ALA A 207 -6.37 -5.27 15.13
CA ALA A 207 -5.57 -6.18 14.31
C ALA A 207 -4.39 -5.46 13.65
N ILE A 208 -3.27 -6.17 13.52
CA ILE A 208 -2.11 -5.81 12.71
C ILE A 208 -2.01 -6.82 11.58
N ILE A 209 -2.00 -6.33 10.35
CA ILE A 209 -1.86 -7.14 9.14
C ILE A 209 -0.59 -6.70 8.43
N SER A 210 0.46 -7.49 8.56
CA SER A 210 1.73 -7.29 7.85
C SER A 210 1.68 -7.97 6.49
N HIS A 211 2.32 -7.35 5.49
CA HIS A 211 2.49 -7.91 4.14
C HIS A 211 1.17 -8.40 3.54
N ALA A 212 0.10 -7.62 3.72
CA ALA A 212 -1.24 -7.97 3.27
C ALA A 212 -1.25 -8.42 1.80
N SER A 213 -1.91 -9.54 1.49
CA SER A 213 -1.94 -10.23 0.19
C SER A 213 -0.65 -10.91 -0.27
N MET A 214 0.50 -10.67 0.36
CA MET A 214 1.74 -11.35 0.00
C MET A 214 1.77 -12.76 0.62
N PRO A 215 2.60 -13.69 0.08
CA PRO A 215 2.83 -14.98 0.72
C PRO A 215 3.35 -14.84 2.16
N THR A 216 4.09 -13.79 2.49
CA THR A 216 4.61 -13.52 3.83
C THR A 216 3.62 -12.79 4.75
N GLN A 217 2.32 -12.79 4.41
CA GLN A 217 1.29 -12.16 5.23
C GLN A 217 1.30 -12.74 6.65
N GLN A 218 1.28 -11.85 7.65
CA GLN A 218 1.15 -12.20 9.06
C GLN A 218 0.02 -11.37 9.68
N VAL A 219 -0.75 -11.98 10.57
CA VAL A 219 -1.86 -11.34 11.26
C VAL A 219 -1.65 -11.49 12.76
N LEU A 220 -1.80 -10.38 13.48
CA LEU A 220 -1.80 -10.33 14.94
C LEU A 220 -3.10 -9.66 15.40
N ILE A 221 -3.81 -10.28 16.33
CA ILE A 221 -5.09 -9.80 16.86
C ILE A 221 -4.98 -9.67 18.38
N GLY A 222 -5.53 -8.58 18.89
CA GLY A 222 -5.62 -8.30 20.31
C GLY A 222 -6.63 -7.19 20.55
N THR A 223 -6.40 -6.45 21.63
CA THR A 223 -7.16 -5.28 22.03
C THR A 223 -6.29 -4.04 21.95
N LEU A 224 -6.91 -2.86 22.10
CA LEU A 224 -6.16 -1.61 22.15
C LEU A 224 -5.13 -1.59 23.31
N SER A 225 -5.40 -2.33 24.39
CA SER A 225 -4.56 -2.38 25.58
C SER A 225 -3.28 -3.21 25.43
N ASP A 226 -3.33 -4.32 24.68
CA ASP A 226 -2.27 -5.34 24.66
C ASP A 226 -1.51 -5.41 23.31
N ILE A 227 -2.11 -4.93 22.22
CA ILE A 227 -1.58 -5.16 20.86
C ILE A 227 -0.17 -4.61 20.68
N ALA A 228 0.16 -3.52 21.39
CA ALA A 228 1.50 -2.93 21.35
C ALA A 228 2.57 -3.84 21.94
N ASP A 229 2.25 -4.53 23.04
CA ASP A 229 3.16 -5.43 23.73
C ASP A 229 3.27 -6.75 22.96
N GLN A 230 2.14 -7.28 22.49
CA GLN A 230 2.12 -8.46 21.60
C GLN A 230 2.96 -8.23 20.33
N GLN A 231 2.88 -7.05 19.71
CA GLN A 231 3.71 -6.71 18.56
C GLN A 231 5.20 -6.59 18.91
N ALA A 232 5.55 -6.13 20.11
CA ALA A 232 6.94 -6.04 20.54
C ALA A 232 7.60 -7.43 20.68
N GLU A 233 6.79 -8.44 21.03
CA GLU A 233 7.20 -9.84 21.09
C GLU A 233 7.21 -10.50 19.70
N ALA A 234 6.09 -10.42 18.97
CA ALA A 234 5.89 -11.09 17.69
C ALA A 234 6.70 -10.46 16.53
N LYS A 235 6.98 -9.15 16.60
CA LYS A 235 7.82 -8.41 15.65
C LYS A 235 7.41 -8.57 14.18
N LEU A 236 6.11 -8.52 13.89
CA LEU A 236 5.62 -8.52 12.51
C LEU A 236 6.34 -7.43 11.70
N PRO A 237 6.74 -7.71 10.45
CA PRO A 237 7.51 -6.76 9.65
C PRO A 237 6.65 -5.61 9.11
N THR A 238 7.30 -4.69 8.40
CA THR A 238 6.61 -3.65 7.60
C THR A 238 6.71 -4.00 6.11
N PRO A 239 5.79 -3.53 5.25
CA PRO A 239 4.62 -2.70 5.55
C PRO A 239 3.52 -3.46 6.32
N ALA A 240 2.87 -2.78 7.25
CA ALA A 240 1.72 -3.30 7.99
C ALA A 240 0.58 -2.28 8.05
N LEU A 241 -0.63 -2.80 8.05
CA LEU A 241 -1.88 -2.08 8.19
C LEU A 241 -2.48 -2.39 9.56
N LEU A 242 -3.04 -1.39 10.24
CA LEU A 242 -3.67 -1.57 11.53
C LEU A 242 -5.17 -1.33 11.40
N ILE A 243 -5.99 -2.22 11.96
CA ILE A 243 -7.46 -2.11 11.91
C ILE A 243 -7.97 -2.11 13.35
N MET A 244 -8.71 -1.06 13.72
CA MET A 244 -9.37 -0.93 15.02
C MET A 244 -10.88 -0.93 14.84
N GLY A 245 -11.58 -1.71 15.64
CA GLY A 245 -13.04 -1.75 15.72
C GLY A 245 -13.62 -3.17 15.69
N ASP A 246 -14.90 -3.28 16.00
CA ASP A 246 -15.56 -4.55 16.28
C ASP A 246 -15.55 -5.54 15.11
N VAL A 247 -15.38 -5.07 13.87
CA VAL A 247 -15.22 -5.94 12.69
C VAL A 247 -14.05 -6.92 12.81
N VAL A 248 -13.05 -6.65 13.66
CA VAL A 248 -11.93 -7.57 13.91
C VAL A 248 -12.40 -8.88 14.53
N THR A 249 -13.48 -8.89 15.32
CA THR A 249 -13.99 -10.12 15.94
C THR A 249 -14.51 -11.14 14.92
N LEU A 250 -14.90 -10.68 13.72
CA LEU A 250 -15.36 -11.54 12.62
C LEU A 250 -14.23 -12.40 12.03
N TYR A 251 -12.97 -12.06 12.30
CA TYR A 251 -11.82 -12.87 11.87
C TYR A 251 -11.98 -14.34 12.26
N HIS A 252 -12.36 -14.60 13.53
CA HIS A 252 -12.48 -15.96 14.05
C HIS A 252 -13.62 -16.76 13.41
N GLU A 253 -14.60 -16.09 12.82
CA GLU A 253 -15.68 -16.74 12.07
C GLU A 253 -15.27 -17.02 10.61
N PHE A 254 -14.54 -16.10 9.98
CA PHE A 254 -14.28 -16.17 8.53
C PHE A 254 -12.95 -16.81 8.15
N ALA A 255 -11.93 -16.74 9.01
CA ALA A 255 -10.57 -17.19 8.66
C ALA A 255 -10.53 -18.65 8.19
N ASP A 256 -11.23 -19.54 8.90
CA ASP A 256 -11.31 -20.99 8.61
C ASP A 256 -12.21 -21.35 7.43
N TYR A 257 -12.80 -20.37 6.73
CA TYR A 257 -13.57 -20.58 5.50
C TYR A 257 -13.06 -19.74 4.32
N ASN A 258 -12.19 -18.79 4.59
CA ASN A 258 -11.65 -17.89 3.57
C ASN A 258 -10.50 -18.57 2.84
N LEU A 259 -10.74 -19.02 1.60
CA LEU A 259 -9.70 -19.61 0.74
C LEU A 259 -8.49 -18.68 0.53
N GLY A 260 -8.69 -17.36 0.61
CA GLY A 260 -7.61 -16.37 0.57
C GLY A 260 -6.77 -16.33 1.86
N ALA A 261 -7.31 -16.78 2.99
CA ALA A 261 -6.57 -16.94 4.24
C ALA A 261 -5.90 -18.33 4.32
N MET A 262 -6.46 -19.35 3.66
CA MET A 262 -6.00 -20.75 3.70
C MET A 262 -4.73 -21.07 2.88
N GLY A 263 -3.97 -20.07 2.45
CA GLY A 263 -2.77 -20.26 1.62
C GLY A 263 -1.58 -19.41 2.04
N LYS A 264 -0.40 -20.06 2.09
CA LYS A 264 1.00 -19.56 2.26
C LYS A 264 1.33 -18.49 3.31
N GLY A 265 0.37 -17.86 3.99
CA GLY A 265 0.64 -16.94 5.11
C GLY A 265 0.87 -17.70 6.42
N GLU A 266 1.84 -17.24 7.22
CA GLU A 266 2.03 -17.73 8.59
C GLU A 266 1.04 -17.01 9.52
N PHE A 267 0.19 -17.79 10.19
CA PHE A 267 -0.64 -17.29 11.29
C PHE A 267 0.17 -17.33 12.59
N ILE A 268 0.39 -16.17 13.22
CA ILE A 268 1.00 -16.08 14.55
C ILE A 268 -0.12 -15.82 15.55
N ASP A 269 -0.65 -16.90 16.11
CA ASP A 269 -1.57 -16.85 17.24
C ASP A 269 -0.77 -16.67 18.53
N VAL A 270 -0.79 -15.47 19.11
CA VAL A 270 0.04 -15.17 20.30
C VAL A 270 -0.41 -15.99 21.52
N ASP A 271 -1.68 -16.39 21.60
CA ASP A 271 -2.15 -17.30 22.66
C ASP A 271 -1.57 -18.72 22.53
N LYS A 272 -1.21 -19.15 21.31
CA LYS A 272 -0.44 -20.40 21.10
C LYS A 272 1.06 -20.19 21.30
N VAL A 273 1.63 -19.07 20.89
CA VAL A 273 3.08 -18.80 21.03
C VAL A 273 3.49 -18.61 22.50
N ILE A 274 2.61 -18.06 23.35
CA ILE A 274 2.88 -17.91 24.79
C ILE A 274 2.65 -19.23 25.55
N SER A 275 1.77 -20.12 25.07
CA SER A 275 1.46 -21.41 25.73
C SER A 275 2.35 -22.58 25.29
N SER A 276 2.96 -22.52 24.11
CA SER A 276 3.98 -23.47 23.67
C SER A 276 5.33 -22.78 23.56
N ASN A 277 6.27 -23.14 24.45
CA ASN A 277 7.69 -22.73 24.42
C ASN A 277 8.46 -23.24 23.17
N GLU A 278 7.80 -23.42 22.03
CA GLU A 278 8.36 -23.92 20.78
C GLU A 278 8.86 -22.75 19.93
N LEU A 279 10.16 -22.48 20.08
CA LEU A 279 10.94 -21.83 19.05
C LEU A 279 10.86 -22.66 17.75
N ILE A 280 10.36 -22.00 16.70
CA ILE A 280 10.48 -22.29 15.26
C ILE A 280 11.45 -23.44 14.94
N PRO A 281 11.02 -24.58 14.37
CA PRO A 281 11.95 -25.53 13.76
C PRO A 281 12.55 -24.93 12.48
N ASN A 282 13.86 -25.09 12.38
CA ASN A 282 14.72 -24.64 11.29
C ASN A 282 14.13 -24.82 9.87
N LEU A 283 14.35 -23.81 9.03
CA LEU A 283 14.36 -23.90 7.58
C LEU A 283 15.45 -24.88 7.14
N GLU A 284 15.10 -26.15 6.92
CA GLU A 284 15.88 -27.03 6.04
C GLU A 284 14.97 -27.72 5.01
N SER A 285 15.29 -27.41 3.75
CA SER A 285 15.01 -28.16 2.52
C SER A 285 13.55 -28.29 2.04
N ILE A 286 13.24 -27.53 0.99
CA ILE A 286 12.49 -28.08 -0.15
C ILE A 286 13.30 -27.72 -1.41
N ALA A 287 13.61 -28.76 -2.18
CA ALA A 287 14.43 -28.78 -3.38
C ALA A 287 13.82 -28.00 -4.56
#